data_AF-A0A7S1X4H4-F1
#
_entry.id   AF-A0A7S1X4H4-F1
#
_cell.length_a   1.000
_cell.length_b   1.000
_cell.length_c   1.000
_cell.angle_alpha   90.00
_cell.angle_beta   90.00
_cell.angle_gamma   90.00
#
_symmetry.space_group_name_H-M   'P 1'
#
loop_
_entity.id
_entity.type
_entity.pdbx_description
1 polymer ?
#
loop_
_entity_poly.entity_id
_entity_poly.type
_entity_poly.pdbx_seq_one_letter_code
_entity_poly.pdbx_strand_id
1 'polypeptide(L)'
;VTMRQPVGVVAAITPWNFPMSMITRKVAPALAAGCTVVLKPAELTPLTALALVEVAHRAGLPSGVLNVLTGDAKAIGDAMIASSTVRKIGFTGSTAVGKRLMAGAADTVKRVSLELG
;
A
#
# COMPACT_ATOMS: atom_id res chain seq x y z
N VAL A 1 10.25 27.88 10.42
CA VAL A 1 10.19 27.23 9.09
C VAL A 1 9.60 25.85 9.27
N THR A 2 8.60 25.45 8.46
CA THR A 2 7.98 24.11 8.52
C THR A 2 8.43 23.30 7.30
N MET A 3 9.09 22.16 7.51
CA MET A 3 9.56 21.27 6.44
C MET A 3 8.63 20.05 6.30
N ARG A 4 8.35 19.62 5.07
CA ARG A 4 7.61 18.39 4.78
C ARG A 4 8.59 17.25 4.52
N GLN A 5 8.33 16.08 5.11
CA GLN A 5 9.16 14.89 5.00
C GLN A 5 8.29 13.66 4.68
N PRO A 6 8.86 12.60 4.06
CA PRO A 6 8.16 11.33 3.87
C PRO A 6 7.62 10.78 5.18
N VAL A 7 6.48 10.09 5.12
CA VAL A 7 5.91 9.43 6.30
C VAL A 7 6.71 8.19 6.72
N GLY A 8 7.50 7.61 5.82
CA GLY A 8 8.19 6.34 6.00
C GLY A 8 7.56 5.24 5.14
N VAL A 9 7.50 4.01 5.66
CA VAL A 9 6.98 2.86 4.91
C VAL A 9 5.45 2.92 4.78
N VAL A 10 4.96 2.76 3.56
CA VAL A 10 3.53 2.75 3.21
C VAL A 10 3.08 1.34 2.85
N ALA A 11 2.07 0.82 3.56
CA ALA A 11 1.32 -0.36 3.15
C ALA A 11 0.17 0.07 2.21
N ALA A 12 0.22 -0.36 0.95
CA ALA A 12 -0.82 -0.07 -0.04
C ALA A 12 -1.63 -1.34 -0.33
N ILE A 13 -2.95 -1.27 -0.17
CA ILE A 13 -3.86 -2.40 -0.44
C ILE A 13 -4.89 -1.93 -1.47
N THR A 14 -5.00 -2.64 -2.59
CA THR A 14 -5.82 -2.21 -3.75
C THR A 14 -6.86 -3.25 -4.18
N PRO A 15 -8.02 -2.81 -4.70
CA PRO A 15 -9.10 -3.68 -5.13
C PRO A 15 -8.83 -4.24 -6.54
N TRP A 16 -9.75 -5.08 -7.02
CA TRP A 16 -9.64 -5.78 -8.29
C TRP A 16 -10.19 -5.00 -9.50
N ASN A 17 -11.04 -3.99 -9.29
CA ASN A 17 -11.84 -3.37 -10.35
C ASN A 17 -11.04 -2.49 -11.32
N PHE A 18 -10.02 -1.79 -10.83
CA PHE A 18 -9.10 -1.01 -11.67
C PHE A 18 -7.65 -1.26 -11.24
N PRO A 19 -7.09 -2.45 -11.56
CA PRO A 19 -5.86 -2.94 -10.93
C PRO A 19 -4.66 -2.05 -11.22
N MET A 20 -4.54 -1.45 -12.41
CA MET A 20 -3.44 -0.53 -12.68
C MET A 20 -3.63 0.84 -12.00
N SER A 21 -4.79 1.47 -12.19
CA SER A 21 -4.99 2.86 -11.77
C SER A 21 -5.16 3.03 -10.25
N MET A 22 -5.69 2.02 -9.55
CA MET A 22 -5.74 2.02 -8.08
C MET A 22 -4.34 1.92 -7.47
N ILE A 23 -3.46 1.12 -8.08
CA ILE A 23 -2.07 0.99 -7.63
C ILE A 23 -1.33 2.31 -7.85
N THR A 24 -1.36 2.85 -9.07
CA THR A 24 -0.60 4.08 -9.39
C THR A 24 -1.05 5.27 -8.56
N ARG A 25 -2.34 5.42 -8.27
CA ARG A 25 -2.86 6.47 -7.37
C ARG A 25 -2.32 6.41 -5.94
N LYS A 26 -1.88 5.24 -5.46
CA LYS A 26 -1.29 5.09 -4.11
C LYS A 26 0.24 5.11 -4.15
N VAL A 27 0.83 4.38 -5.10
CA VAL A 27 2.27 4.17 -5.19
C VAL A 27 2.99 5.43 -5.69
N ALA A 28 2.49 6.07 -6.76
CA ALA A 28 3.16 7.23 -7.34
C ALA A 28 3.37 8.40 -6.36
N PRO A 29 2.34 8.88 -5.61
CA PRO A 29 2.57 9.95 -4.63
C PRO A 29 3.42 9.51 -3.44
N ALA A 30 3.40 8.21 -3.06
CA ALA A 30 4.27 7.70 -2.00
C ALA A 30 5.75 7.75 -2.44
N LEU A 31 6.05 7.26 -3.64
CA LEU A 31 7.40 7.31 -4.21
C LEU A 31 7.88 8.75 -4.41
N ALA A 32 7.03 9.63 -4.96
CA ALA A 32 7.35 11.04 -5.15
C ALA A 32 7.66 11.77 -3.83
N ALA A 33 7.03 11.37 -2.73
CA ALA A 33 7.31 11.92 -1.40
C ALA A 33 8.58 11.34 -0.76
N GLY A 34 9.23 10.34 -1.37
CA GLY A 34 10.39 9.65 -0.81
C GLY A 34 10.05 8.51 0.15
N CYS A 35 8.84 7.93 0.06
CA CYS A 35 8.46 6.76 0.84
C CYS A 35 8.84 5.46 0.13
N THR A 36 8.99 4.39 0.91
CA THR A 36 8.99 3.01 0.38
C THR A 36 7.61 2.39 0.51
N VAL A 37 7.29 1.43 -0.35
CA VAL A 37 5.95 0.85 -0.45
C VAL A 37 5.99 -0.67 -0.39
N VAL A 38 5.07 -1.23 0.40
CA VAL A 38 4.68 -2.64 0.35
C VAL A 38 3.24 -2.70 -0.18
N LEU A 39 3.09 -3.25 -1.37
CA LEU A 39 1.83 -3.32 -2.12
C LEU A 39 1.22 -4.72 -2.01
N LYS A 40 -0.05 -4.79 -1.59
CA LYS A 40 -0.90 -5.97 -1.68
C LYS A 40 -2.02 -5.72 -2.69
N PRO A 41 -1.92 -6.21 -3.94
CA PRO A 41 -3.01 -6.15 -4.90
C PRO A 41 -4.08 -7.21 -4.60
N ALA A 42 -5.26 -7.05 -5.19
CA ALA A 42 -6.29 -8.09 -5.13
C ALA A 42 -5.78 -9.40 -5.77
N GLU A 43 -6.13 -10.54 -5.16
CA GLU A 43 -5.71 -11.87 -5.62
C GLU A 43 -6.32 -12.27 -6.97
N LEU A 44 -7.44 -11.64 -7.35
CA LEU A 44 -8.11 -11.88 -8.62
C LEU A 44 -7.40 -11.21 -9.80
N THR A 45 -6.65 -10.12 -9.55
CA THR A 45 -5.98 -9.34 -10.61
C THR A 45 -4.51 -9.00 -10.28
N PRO A 46 -3.69 -9.97 -9.86
CA PRO A 46 -2.33 -9.71 -9.37
C PRO A 46 -1.33 -9.40 -10.48
N LEU A 47 -1.56 -9.92 -11.69
CA LEU A 47 -0.60 -9.88 -12.79
C LEU A 47 -0.23 -8.45 -13.21
N THR A 48 -1.20 -7.54 -13.21
CA THR A 48 -0.96 -6.13 -13.53
C THR A 48 -0.04 -5.47 -12.50
N ALA A 49 -0.15 -5.82 -11.22
CA ALA A 49 0.72 -5.30 -10.18
C ALA A 49 2.15 -5.80 -10.35
N LEU A 50 2.32 -7.10 -10.63
CA LEU A 50 3.63 -7.71 -10.87
C LEU A 50 4.32 -7.07 -12.09
N ALA A 51 3.58 -6.89 -13.19
CA ALA A 51 4.09 -6.21 -14.38
C ALA A 51 4.49 -4.74 -14.10
N LEU A 52 3.72 -4.03 -13.28
CA LEU A 52 4.06 -2.65 -12.89
C LEU A 52 5.37 -2.58 -12.09
N VAL A 53 5.57 -3.50 -11.14
CA VAL A 53 6.83 -3.56 -10.36
C VAL A 53 8.02 -3.89 -11.26
N GLU A 54 7.86 -4.82 -12.20
CA GLU A 54 8.89 -5.14 -13.19
C GLU A 54 9.28 -3.92 -14.03
N VAL A 55 8.29 -3.17 -14.54
CA VAL A 55 8.54 -1.92 -15.27
C VAL A 55 9.23 -0.88 -14.39
N ALA A 56 8.85 -0.76 -13.11
CA ALA A 56 9.50 0.17 -12.18
C ALA A 56 10.97 -0.18 -11.95
N HIS A 57 11.31 -1.46 -11.80
CA HIS A 57 12.70 -1.91 -11.70
C HIS A 57 13.50 -1.61 -12.97
N ARG A 58 12.92 -1.87 -14.15
CA ARG A 58 13.55 -1.50 -15.44
C ARG A 58 13.75 -0.01 -15.60
N ALA A 59 12.88 0.81 -15.00
CA ALA A 59 13.01 2.26 -14.98
C ALA A 59 14.07 2.76 -13.97
N GLY A 60 14.76 1.86 -13.26
CA GLY A 60 15.84 2.20 -12.32
C GLY A 60 15.37 2.48 -10.89
N LEU A 61 14.13 2.11 -10.53
CA LEU A 61 13.70 2.19 -9.13
C LEU A 61 14.59 1.26 -8.26
N PRO A 62 15.22 1.78 -7.18
CA PRO A 62 16.10 0.95 -6.37
C PRO A 62 15.38 -0.25 -5.75
N SER A 63 16.11 -1.36 -5.62
CA SER A 63 15.58 -2.58 -4.99
C SER A 63 15.09 -2.29 -3.57
N GLY A 64 13.96 -2.89 -3.21
CA GLY A 64 13.32 -2.73 -1.90
C GLY A 64 12.48 -1.45 -1.74
N VAL A 65 12.48 -0.53 -2.72
CA VAL A 65 11.64 0.68 -2.66
C VAL A 65 10.17 0.39 -2.95
N LEU A 66 9.88 -0.49 -3.92
CA LEU A 66 8.54 -0.99 -4.20
C LEU A 66 8.54 -2.52 -4.11
N ASN A 67 7.80 -3.05 -3.16
CA ASN A 67 7.67 -4.47 -2.91
C ASN A 67 6.22 -4.88 -3.15
N VAL A 68 5.98 -6.05 -3.74
CA VAL A 68 4.64 -6.57 -4.01
C VAL A 68 4.46 -7.92 -3.34
N LEU A 69 3.37 -8.08 -2.59
CA LEU A 69 2.99 -9.31 -1.91
C LEU A 69 1.65 -9.81 -2.46
N THR A 70 1.65 -11.02 -3.01
CA THR A 70 0.43 -11.74 -3.42
C THR A 70 0.16 -12.87 -2.42
N GLY A 71 -1.11 -13.21 -2.25
CA GLY A 71 -1.55 -14.21 -1.26
C GLY A 71 -2.62 -13.66 -0.32
N ASP A 72 -2.86 -14.39 0.77
CA ASP A 72 -4.00 -14.20 1.67
C ASP A 72 -4.12 -12.76 2.18
N ALA A 73 -5.20 -12.09 1.75
CA ALA A 73 -5.44 -10.69 2.08
C ALA A 73 -5.47 -10.41 3.59
N LYS A 74 -6.04 -11.34 4.38
CA LYS A 74 -6.23 -11.14 5.81
C LYS A 74 -4.91 -11.24 6.56
N ALA A 75 -4.12 -12.29 6.33
CA ALA A 75 -2.83 -12.51 6.96
C ALA A 75 -1.85 -11.38 6.63
N ILE A 76 -1.77 -10.97 5.36
CA ILE A 76 -0.91 -9.86 4.94
C ILE A 76 -1.39 -8.55 5.57
N GLY A 77 -2.70 -8.27 5.55
CA GLY A 77 -3.28 -7.08 6.14
C GLY A 77 -3.03 -6.99 7.66
N ASP A 78 -3.22 -8.09 8.38
CA ASP A 78 -2.98 -8.19 9.82
C ASP A 78 -1.48 -7.95 10.14
N ALA A 79 -0.56 -8.52 9.35
CA ALA A 79 0.87 -8.28 9.51
C ALA A 79 1.26 -6.82 9.24
N MET A 80 0.68 -6.18 8.21
CA MET A 80 0.89 -4.76 7.90
C MET A 80 0.42 -3.84 9.03
N ILE A 81 -0.70 -4.18 9.66
CA ILE A 81 -1.23 -3.44 10.82
C ILE A 81 -0.33 -3.61 12.04
N ALA A 82 0.11 -4.84 12.35
CA ALA A 82 0.91 -5.13 13.53
C ALA A 82 2.36 -4.57 13.43
N SER A 83 2.89 -4.40 12.21
CA SER A 83 4.27 -3.96 11.98
C SER A 83 4.55 -2.54 12.52
N SER A 84 5.53 -2.38 13.40
CA SER A 84 6.02 -1.05 13.84
C SER A 84 6.75 -0.27 12.75
N THR A 85 7.22 -0.96 11.69
CA THR A 85 7.91 -0.35 10.55
C THR A 85 6.96 0.39 9.62
N VAL A 86 5.75 -0.15 9.40
CA VAL A 86 4.72 0.51 8.58
C VAL A 86 4.26 1.78 9.29
N ARG A 87 4.30 2.92 8.59
CA ARG A 87 3.89 4.22 9.14
C ARG A 87 2.56 4.74 8.56
N LYS A 88 2.14 4.19 7.43
CA LYS A 88 0.88 4.54 6.76
C LYS A 88 0.22 3.32 6.12
N ILE A 89 -1.10 3.22 6.26
CA ILE A 89 -1.95 2.29 5.51
C ILE A 89 -2.77 3.10 4.49
N GLY A 90 -2.69 2.72 3.22
CA GLY A 90 -3.55 3.21 2.16
C GLY A 90 -4.40 2.08 1.60
N PHE A 91 -5.70 2.09 1.85
CA PHE A 91 -6.62 1.04 1.43
C PHE A 91 -7.68 1.59 0.47
N THR A 92 -8.04 0.79 -0.52
CA THR A 92 -9.27 1.00 -1.29
C THR A 92 -10.01 -0.33 -1.38
N GLY A 93 -11.31 -0.32 -1.08
CA GLY A 93 -12.13 -1.52 -1.09
C GLY A 93 -13.41 -1.35 -0.28
N SER A 94 -13.90 -2.42 0.33
CA SER A 94 -15.17 -2.37 1.06
C SER A 94 -15.06 -1.62 2.38
N THR A 95 -16.14 -0.94 2.77
CA THR A 95 -16.25 -0.25 4.05
C THR A 95 -15.98 -1.16 5.24
N ALA A 96 -16.43 -2.42 5.20
CA ALA A 96 -16.22 -3.38 6.26
C ALA A 96 -14.72 -3.67 6.51
N VAL A 97 -13.95 -3.91 5.44
CA VAL A 97 -12.50 -4.14 5.54
C VAL A 97 -11.79 -2.84 5.94
N GLY A 98 -12.19 -1.70 5.38
CA GLY A 98 -11.64 -0.39 5.74
C GLY A 98 -11.74 -0.09 7.24
N LYS A 99 -12.91 -0.32 7.84
CA LYS A 99 -13.13 -0.17 9.28
C LYS A 99 -12.23 -1.09 10.11
N ARG A 100 -12.09 -2.37 9.72
CA ARG A 100 -11.16 -3.32 10.37
C ARG A 100 -9.72 -2.82 10.33
N LEU A 101 -9.26 -2.37 9.16
CA LEU A 101 -7.89 -1.87 8.99
C LEU A 101 -7.64 -0.61 9.82
N MET A 102 -8.62 0.30 9.88
CA MET A 102 -8.55 1.51 10.70
C MET A 102 -8.48 1.20 12.19
N ALA A 103 -9.29 0.25 12.67
CA ALA A 103 -9.29 -0.15 14.07
C ALA A 103 -7.92 -0.70 14.48
N GLY A 104 -7.37 -1.65 13.73
CA GLY A 104 -6.05 -2.20 14.05
C GLY A 104 -4.91 -1.19 13.87
N ALA A 105 -5.01 -0.27 12.90
CA ALA A 105 -4.01 0.78 12.72
C ALA A 105 -3.87 1.71 13.94
N ALA A 106 -4.90 1.81 14.78
CA ALA A 106 -4.91 2.62 15.98
C ALA A 106 -3.90 2.15 17.03
N ASP A 107 -3.68 0.83 17.16
CA ASP A 107 -2.77 0.23 18.15
C ASP A 107 -1.32 0.73 18.04
N THR A 108 -0.97 1.22 16.85
CA THR A 108 0.38 1.70 16.51
C THR A 108 0.35 3.12 15.94
N VAL A 109 -0.80 3.79 16.02
CA VAL A 109 -1.03 5.18 15.60
C VAL A 109 -0.55 5.45 14.16
N LYS A 110 -0.80 4.51 13.25
CA LYS A 110 -0.45 4.65 11.84
C LYS A 110 -1.37 5.66 11.15
N ARG A 111 -0.84 6.41 10.18
CA ARG A 111 -1.70 7.24 9.31
C ARG A 111 -2.55 6.34 8.43
N VAL A 112 -3.84 6.65 8.27
CA VAL A 112 -4.75 5.85 7.44
C VAL A 112 -5.37 6.72 6.35
N SER A 113 -5.47 6.19 5.13
CA SER A 113 -6.30 6.75 4.05
C SER A 113 -7.15 5.64 3.46
N LEU A 114 -8.47 5.86 3.44
CA LEU A 114 -9.46 4.86 3.05
C LEU A 114 -10.34 5.44 1.93
N GLU A 115 -10.44 4.72 0.82
CA GLU A 115 -11.44 4.97 -0.21
C GLU A 115 -12.43 3.79 -0.16
N LEU A 116 -13.66 4.03 0.29
CA LEU A 116 -14.60 2.98 0.71
C LEU A 116 -15.96 3.13 0.01
N GLY A 117 -16.43 2.04 -0.60
CA GLY A 117 -17.78 1.95 -1.16
C GLY A 117 -17.96 2.72 -2.46
#